data_AF-A0A7X8M5U6-F1
#
_entry.id   AF-A0A7X8M5U6-F1
#
_cell.length_a   1.000
_cell.length_b   1.000
_cell.length_c   1.000
_cell.angle_alpha   90.00
_cell.angle_beta   90.00
_cell.angle_gamma   90.00
#
_symmetry.space_group_name_H-M   'P 1'
#
loop_
_entity.id
_entity.type
_entity.pdbx_description
1 polymer ?
#
loop_
_entity_poly.entity_id
_entity_poly.type
_entity_poly.pdbx_seq_one_letter_code
_entity_poly.pdbx_strand_id
1 'polypeptide(L)'
;PGPFTYGRNHAEGANMLAAALKPYGGLVIWRCFVYNCRQDWRDRVTDRANSAYDNFMPLDGSFDDNVILQIKNGPMDFQVREPVSPLIGGLKKSNYMLELQVTQEYTGQQRHLCYLAPMWKDVLDFDTYSRGKGSTVARLLSEPEDGLISGIAAVSNIGDDMNWTGHDLAQANLYCYGRLAWDPWLTSEEIAREWTMQTFGRDPVVTDTITGMLLDSYHIYESYTTPLGIGWMVNPGHHYGPNVDGYEYSAWGTYHRADHKGIGVDRSVATGTGFAGKYFPPNSSIYESIETCPEELLLFFHRVEYDYRLKSGITLIQYIYDSHFEGAARAAELVDRWKSLEGRIGSDCFGRVLARLEEQAAHACEWRDVINSYFYRKSGIPDEKSRPIY
;
A
#
# COMPACT_ATOMS: atom_id res chain seq x y z
N PRO A 1 16.93 -17.81 4.67
CA PRO A 1 16.94 -19.24 5.05
C PRO A 1 15.80 -19.48 6.03
N GLY A 2 15.24 -20.68 6.11
CA GLY A 2 14.09 -20.92 7.00
C GLY A 2 13.74 -22.40 7.15
N PRO A 3 12.67 -22.72 7.89
CA PRO A 3 12.27 -24.09 8.20
C PRO A 3 12.07 -24.97 6.96
N PHE A 4 11.53 -24.41 5.87
CA PHE A 4 11.33 -25.15 4.61
C PHE A 4 12.62 -25.75 4.03
N THR A 5 13.79 -25.14 4.27
CA THR A 5 15.08 -25.70 3.85
C THR A 5 15.35 -27.09 4.45
N TYR A 6 14.73 -27.39 5.59
CA TYR A 6 14.91 -28.63 6.33
C TYR A 6 13.65 -29.51 6.32
N GLY A 7 12.69 -29.22 5.42
CA GLY A 7 11.41 -29.93 5.34
C GLY A 7 10.51 -29.71 6.56
N ARG A 8 10.64 -28.55 7.24
CA ARG A 8 9.85 -28.17 8.42
C ARG A 8 8.90 -27.02 8.10
N ASN A 9 7.76 -26.96 8.79
CA ASN A 9 6.80 -25.88 8.64
C ASN A 9 7.16 -24.65 9.51
N HIS A 10 6.39 -23.57 9.37
CA HIS A 10 6.64 -22.33 10.12
C HIS A 10 6.37 -22.47 11.62
N ALA A 11 5.40 -23.27 12.05
CA ALA A 11 5.11 -23.50 13.46
C ALA A 11 6.26 -24.24 14.16
N GLU A 12 6.77 -25.32 13.57
CA GLU A 12 7.95 -26.04 14.09
C GLU A 12 9.16 -25.10 14.26
N GLY A 13 9.41 -24.26 13.25
CA GLY A 13 10.52 -23.31 13.29
C GLY A 13 10.35 -22.20 14.33
N ALA A 14 9.16 -21.61 14.39
CA ALA A 14 8.85 -20.53 15.33
C ALA A 14 8.83 -21.06 16.77
N ASN A 15 8.16 -22.18 17.05
CA ASN A 15 8.02 -22.75 18.38
C ASN A 15 9.38 -23.21 18.94
N MET A 16 10.30 -23.67 18.09
CA MET A 16 11.67 -23.98 18.52
C MET A 16 12.37 -22.75 19.12
N LEU A 17 12.24 -21.57 18.48
CA LEU A 17 12.77 -20.32 19.02
C LEU A 17 11.97 -19.84 20.24
N ALA A 18 10.65 -20.02 20.19
CA ALA A 18 9.73 -19.59 21.24
C ALA A 18 10.03 -20.31 22.56
N ALA A 19 10.26 -21.62 22.52
CA ALA A 19 10.67 -22.43 23.67
C ALA A 19 11.99 -21.94 24.29
N ALA A 20 12.95 -21.47 23.50
CA ALA A 20 14.21 -20.94 24.00
C ALA A 20 14.04 -19.57 24.70
N LEU A 21 13.09 -18.75 24.26
CA LEU A 21 12.82 -17.41 24.82
C LEU A 21 11.84 -17.43 25.99
N LYS A 22 10.98 -18.45 26.08
CA LYS A 22 9.89 -18.55 27.06
C LYS A 22 10.34 -18.39 28.52
N PRO A 23 11.45 -18.97 29.00
CA PRO A 23 11.91 -18.79 30.39
C PRO A 23 12.25 -17.34 30.77
N TYR A 24 12.45 -16.47 29.77
CA TYR A 24 12.81 -15.07 29.96
C TYR A 24 11.66 -14.10 29.63
N GLY A 25 10.47 -14.61 29.33
CA GLY A 25 9.33 -13.80 28.87
C GLY A 25 9.53 -13.18 27.49
N GLY A 26 10.45 -13.70 26.68
CA GLY A 26 10.70 -13.20 25.33
C GLY A 26 9.65 -13.65 24.31
N LEU A 27 9.44 -12.84 23.29
CA LEU A 27 8.51 -13.09 22.18
C LEU A 27 9.26 -13.41 20.89
N VAL A 28 8.67 -14.26 20.05
CA VAL A 28 9.10 -14.48 18.66
C VAL A 28 8.15 -13.73 17.74
N ILE A 29 8.64 -12.69 17.09
CA ILE A 29 7.90 -12.01 16.02
C ILE A 29 8.24 -12.69 14.69
N TRP A 30 7.32 -13.50 14.17
CA TRP A 30 7.51 -14.30 12.98
C TRP A 30 6.79 -13.69 11.78
N ARG A 31 7.55 -13.20 10.79
CA ARG A 31 6.97 -12.50 9.64
C ARG A 31 6.27 -13.46 8.66
N CYS A 32 5.06 -13.10 8.26
CA CYS A 32 4.24 -13.82 7.28
C CYS A 32 4.50 -13.42 5.81
N PHE A 33 5.48 -12.56 5.57
CA PHE A 33 5.93 -12.19 4.23
C PHE A 33 6.70 -13.34 3.56
N VAL A 34 5.97 -14.37 3.16
CA VAL A 34 6.46 -15.62 2.58
C VAL A 34 5.70 -15.90 1.28
N TYR A 35 6.45 -16.10 0.20
CA TYR A 35 5.90 -16.36 -1.13
C TYR A 35 6.93 -17.07 -2.02
N ASN A 36 6.48 -17.56 -3.18
CA ASN A 36 7.38 -18.13 -4.19
C ASN A 36 8.13 -17.01 -4.94
N CYS A 37 9.35 -16.70 -4.50
CA CYS A 37 10.23 -15.72 -5.17
C CYS A 37 10.97 -16.26 -6.42
N ARG A 38 10.57 -17.43 -6.91
CA ARG A 38 11.04 -18.07 -8.14
C ARG A 38 9.85 -18.52 -9.00
N GLN A 39 8.75 -17.78 -8.93
CA GLN A 39 7.55 -18.09 -9.69
C GLN A 39 7.83 -18.01 -11.19
N ASP A 40 7.34 -18.96 -11.98
CA ASP A 40 7.38 -18.83 -13.44
C ASP A 40 6.29 -17.85 -13.87
N TRP A 41 6.64 -16.76 -14.55
CA TRP A 41 5.67 -15.76 -15.03
C TRP A 41 4.64 -16.35 -16.00
N ARG A 42 4.93 -17.49 -16.61
CA ARG A 42 4.01 -18.23 -17.50
C ARG A 42 2.90 -18.92 -16.72
N ASP A 43 3.15 -19.27 -15.47
CA ASP A 43 2.16 -19.85 -14.57
C ASP A 43 1.16 -18.78 -14.14
N ARG A 44 -0.10 -18.98 -14.55
CA ARG A 44 -1.23 -18.10 -14.23
C ARG A 44 -2.11 -18.64 -13.10
N VAL A 45 -1.81 -19.84 -12.59
CA VAL A 45 -2.53 -20.46 -11.48
C VAL A 45 -1.91 -20.04 -10.15
N THR A 46 -0.57 -20.03 -10.06
CA THR A 46 0.11 -19.54 -8.85
C THR A 46 -0.12 -18.03 -8.69
N ASP A 47 -0.58 -17.62 -7.51
CA ASP A 47 -0.76 -16.22 -7.15
C ASP A 47 0.04 -15.88 -5.90
N ARG A 48 0.90 -14.86 -6.01
CA ARG A 48 1.64 -14.33 -4.86
C ARG A 48 0.70 -13.84 -3.76
N ALA A 49 -0.45 -13.25 -4.11
CA ALA A 49 -1.39 -12.74 -3.12
C ALA A 49 -1.98 -13.85 -2.22
N ASN A 50 -2.13 -15.07 -2.74
CA ASN A 50 -2.57 -16.23 -1.97
C ASN A 50 -1.52 -16.75 -0.98
N SER A 51 -0.24 -16.45 -1.21
CA SER A 51 0.88 -17.17 -0.58
C SER A 51 0.87 -17.09 0.94
N ALA A 52 0.72 -15.89 1.52
CA ALA A 52 0.71 -15.74 2.97
C ALA A 52 -0.48 -16.50 3.60
N TYR A 53 -1.67 -16.38 3.02
CA TYR A 53 -2.85 -17.09 3.51
C TYR A 53 -2.64 -18.61 3.49
N ASP A 54 -2.23 -19.16 2.34
CA ASP A 54 -2.10 -20.60 2.15
C ASP A 54 -0.98 -21.22 3.00
N ASN A 55 0.06 -20.46 3.36
CA ASN A 55 1.14 -20.94 4.22
C ASN A 55 0.79 -20.91 5.71
N PHE A 56 -0.02 -19.94 6.16
CA PHE A 56 -0.22 -19.71 7.60
C PHE A 56 -1.61 -20.11 8.12
N MET A 57 -2.66 -20.04 7.31
CA MET A 57 -4.00 -20.46 7.76
C MET A 57 -4.08 -21.93 8.19
N PRO A 58 -3.45 -22.91 7.49
CA PRO A 58 -3.44 -24.30 7.95
C PRO A 58 -2.70 -24.52 9.27
N LEU A 59 -1.92 -23.54 9.73
CA LEU A 59 -1.12 -23.60 10.95
C LEU A 59 -1.79 -22.86 12.12
N ASP A 60 -2.99 -22.29 11.94
CA ASP A 60 -3.69 -21.56 13.00
C ASP A 60 -3.93 -22.45 14.23
N GLY A 61 -3.43 -22.02 15.40
CA GLY A 61 -3.47 -22.78 16.65
C GLY A 61 -2.34 -23.79 16.83
N SER A 62 -1.36 -23.82 15.92
CA SER A 62 -0.13 -24.64 16.07
C SER A 62 1.05 -23.86 16.65
N PHE A 63 0.91 -22.54 16.85
CA PHE A 63 1.97 -21.68 17.37
C PHE A 63 1.93 -21.58 18.90
N ASP A 64 3.10 -21.49 19.52
CA ASP A 64 3.21 -21.27 20.96
C ASP A 64 2.70 -19.87 21.35
N ASP A 65 2.25 -19.72 22.60
CA ASP A 65 1.66 -18.49 23.17
C ASP A 65 2.56 -17.24 23.08
N ASN A 66 3.89 -17.41 23.00
CA ASN A 66 4.85 -16.34 22.83
C ASN A 66 5.36 -16.16 21.39
N VAL A 67 4.67 -16.73 20.39
CA VAL A 67 4.87 -16.44 18.96
C VAL A 67 3.80 -15.45 18.49
N ILE A 68 4.19 -14.43 17.75
CA ILE A 68 3.29 -13.45 17.12
C ILE A 68 3.56 -13.42 15.62
N LEU A 69 2.52 -13.66 14.82
CA LEU A 69 2.59 -13.59 13.37
C LEU A 69 2.51 -12.14 12.89
N GLN A 70 3.59 -11.62 12.30
CA GLN A 70 3.65 -10.24 11.79
C GLN A 70 3.26 -10.21 10.30
N ILE A 71 2.18 -9.51 9.98
CA ILE A 71 1.49 -9.57 8.68
C ILE A 71 1.45 -8.16 8.08
N LYS A 72 1.93 -7.99 6.85
CA LYS A 72 1.82 -6.72 6.12
C LYS A 72 0.36 -6.30 5.93
N ASN A 73 0.10 -5.00 5.79
CA ASN A 73 -1.25 -4.48 5.53
C ASN A 73 -1.92 -5.10 4.31
N GLY A 74 -1.16 -5.39 3.26
CA GLY A 74 -1.65 -6.08 2.07
C GLY A 74 -0.89 -7.37 1.74
N PRO A 75 -1.47 -8.22 0.88
CA PRO A 75 -0.97 -9.56 0.57
C PRO A 75 0.22 -9.56 -0.40
N MET A 76 0.60 -8.42 -0.96
CA MET A 76 1.68 -8.30 -1.94
C MET A 76 2.95 -7.74 -1.31
N ASP A 77 3.15 -6.41 -1.30
CA ASP A 77 4.41 -5.79 -0.88
C ASP A 77 4.38 -4.26 -0.70
N PHE A 78 3.55 -3.74 0.18
CA PHE A 78 3.52 -2.30 0.50
C PHE A 78 3.34 -1.38 -0.73
N GLN A 79 2.62 -1.86 -1.76
CA GLN A 79 2.30 -1.05 -2.93
C GLN A 79 1.43 0.15 -2.52
N VAL A 80 1.33 1.15 -3.40
CA VAL A 80 0.58 2.39 -3.15
C VAL A 80 -0.86 2.10 -2.70
N ARG A 81 -1.49 1.08 -3.28
CA ARG A 81 -2.75 0.54 -2.80
C ARG A 81 -2.75 -0.98 -2.94
N GLU A 82 -3.22 -1.64 -1.90
CA GLU A 82 -3.46 -3.08 -1.86
C GLU A 82 -4.76 -3.33 -1.07
N PRO A 83 -5.49 -4.43 -1.34
CA PRO A 83 -6.52 -4.87 -0.41
C PRO A 83 -5.88 -5.35 0.90
N VAL A 84 -6.67 -5.40 1.97
CA VAL A 84 -6.19 -5.87 3.28
C VAL A 84 -5.81 -7.34 3.24
N SER A 85 -4.68 -7.73 3.85
CA SER A 85 -4.27 -9.13 3.97
C SER A 85 -5.37 -10.01 4.60
N PRO A 86 -5.86 -11.08 3.93
CA PRO A 86 -6.96 -11.91 4.44
C PRO A 86 -6.58 -12.78 5.65
N LEU A 87 -5.29 -12.84 6.02
CA LEU A 87 -4.85 -13.41 7.30
C LEU A 87 -5.38 -12.60 8.49
N ILE A 88 -5.54 -11.28 8.34
CA ILE A 88 -6.02 -10.38 9.39
C ILE A 88 -7.52 -10.67 9.61
N GLY A 89 -7.85 -11.13 10.82
CA GLY A 89 -9.18 -11.65 11.14
C GLY A 89 -9.43 -13.09 10.68
N GLY A 90 -8.63 -13.63 9.76
CA GLY A 90 -8.65 -15.04 9.38
C GLY A 90 -8.11 -15.96 10.48
N LEU A 91 -6.99 -15.57 11.10
CA LEU A 91 -6.38 -16.30 12.22
C LEU A 91 -7.22 -16.12 13.50
N LYS A 92 -7.66 -17.23 14.09
CA LYS A 92 -8.53 -17.25 15.30
C LYS A 92 -7.83 -17.81 16.53
N LYS A 93 -6.72 -18.53 16.37
CA LYS A 93 -6.04 -19.24 17.46
C LYS A 93 -4.56 -18.90 17.56
N SER A 94 -4.13 -17.84 16.89
CA SER A 94 -2.74 -17.41 16.84
C SER A 94 -2.64 -15.91 17.07
N ASN A 95 -1.66 -15.48 17.85
CA ASN A 95 -1.34 -14.07 18.01
C ASN A 95 -0.90 -13.48 16.66
N TYR A 96 -1.33 -12.27 16.35
CA TYR A 96 -0.86 -11.58 15.15
C TYR A 96 -0.76 -10.07 15.32
N MET A 97 0.12 -9.46 14.54
CA MET A 97 0.28 -8.02 14.50
C MET A 97 0.37 -7.51 13.06
N LEU A 98 -0.07 -6.28 12.86
CA LEU A 98 0.01 -5.58 11.57
C LEU A 98 1.42 -5.02 11.35
N GLU A 99 1.97 -5.17 10.15
CA GLU A 99 3.21 -4.54 9.69
C GLU A 99 2.86 -3.45 8.66
N LEU A 100 3.31 -2.24 8.93
CA LEU A 100 3.24 -1.09 8.01
C LEU A 100 4.63 -0.72 7.51
N GLN A 101 4.70 0.10 6.46
CA GLN A 101 5.95 0.66 5.95
C GLN A 101 5.91 2.18 6.08
N VAL A 102 6.69 2.76 7.00
CA VAL A 102 6.83 4.23 7.10
C VAL A 102 7.80 4.72 6.04
N THR A 103 8.89 3.98 5.80
CA THR A 103 9.78 4.25 4.67
C THR A 103 9.03 4.07 3.36
N GLN A 104 9.19 5.00 2.43
CA GLN A 104 8.32 5.09 1.27
C GLN A 104 8.87 4.28 0.07
N GLU A 105 9.15 2.98 0.22
CA GLU A 105 9.80 2.18 -0.83
C GLU A 105 9.09 2.29 -2.19
N TYR A 106 7.77 2.08 -2.20
CA TYR A 106 6.90 2.19 -3.38
C TYR A 106 6.05 3.46 -3.40
N THR A 107 6.10 4.25 -2.33
CA THR A 107 5.33 5.50 -2.15
C THR A 107 6.19 6.75 -2.28
N GLY A 108 7.27 6.68 -3.09
CA GLY A 108 8.01 7.84 -3.58
C GLY A 108 9.35 8.12 -2.89
N GLN A 109 9.81 7.22 -2.01
CA GLN A 109 11.14 7.19 -1.37
C GLN A 109 11.54 8.47 -0.64
N GLN A 110 10.56 9.15 -0.04
CA GLN A 110 10.72 10.49 0.52
C GLN A 110 11.27 11.51 -0.51
N ARG A 111 11.27 11.20 -1.80
CA ARG A 111 11.49 12.17 -2.89
C ARG A 111 10.16 12.83 -3.26
N HIS A 112 9.07 12.08 -3.10
CA HIS A 112 7.70 12.56 -3.24
C HIS A 112 7.06 12.68 -1.87
N LEU A 113 6.28 13.73 -1.67
CA LEU A 113 5.38 13.85 -0.54
C LEU A 113 4.30 12.77 -0.66
N CYS A 114 4.21 11.92 0.36
CA CYS A 114 3.15 10.92 0.51
C CYS A 114 2.89 10.68 2.00
N TYR A 115 1.87 11.35 2.53
CA TYR A 115 1.39 11.16 3.89
C TYR A 115 0.55 9.90 3.96
N LEU A 116 1.00 8.90 4.71
CA LEU A 116 0.48 7.53 4.66
C LEU A 116 -0.74 7.30 5.55
N ALA A 117 -1.14 8.29 6.37
CA ALA A 117 -2.27 8.14 7.28
C ALA A 117 -3.59 7.76 6.57
N PRO A 118 -4.00 8.38 5.44
CA PRO A 118 -5.19 7.97 4.73
C PRO A 118 -5.16 6.49 4.32
N MET A 119 -4.03 6.01 3.76
CA MET A 119 -3.84 4.60 3.40
C MET A 119 -3.95 3.67 4.63
N TRP A 120 -3.33 4.05 5.75
CA TRP A 120 -3.40 3.23 6.96
C TRP A 120 -4.78 3.26 7.60
N LYS A 121 -5.53 4.35 7.47
CA LYS A 121 -6.93 4.41 7.87
C LYS A 121 -7.81 3.51 7.00
N ASP A 122 -7.62 3.49 5.68
CA ASP A 122 -8.33 2.54 4.80
C ASP A 122 -8.14 1.08 5.28
N VAL A 123 -6.91 0.74 5.71
CA VAL A 123 -6.59 -0.60 6.26
C VAL A 123 -7.22 -0.81 7.63
N LEU A 124 -7.07 0.14 8.56
CA LEU A 124 -7.53 0.03 9.95
C LEU A 124 -9.07 0.02 10.05
N ASP A 125 -9.74 0.78 9.19
CA ASP A 125 -11.20 0.91 9.16
C ASP A 125 -11.87 -0.20 8.33
N PHE A 126 -11.08 -1.01 7.60
CA PHE A 126 -11.60 -2.15 6.83
C PHE A 126 -12.27 -3.19 7.74
N ASP A 127 -13.58 -3.38 7.54
CA ASP A 127 -14.36 -4.41 8.23
C ASP A 127 -14.06 -5.78 7.63
N THR A 128 -13.42 -6.65 8.40
CA THR A 128 -13.10 -8.02 7.98
C THR A 128 -14.30 -8.95 7.99
N TYR A 129 -15.39 -8.57 8.69
CA TYR A 129 -16.55 -9.41 9.00
C TYR A 129 -16.25 -10.72 9.75
N SER A 130 -15.02 -10.87 10.24
CA SER A 130 -14.53 -12.14 10.78
C SER A 130 -15.15 -12.53 12.13
N ARG A 131 -15.78 -11.59 12.85
CA ARG A 131 -16.66 -11.80 14.02
C ARG A 131 -18.05 -11.18 13.78
N GLY A 132 -18.47 -11.12 12.51
CA GLY A 132 -19.66 -10.37 12.07
C GLY A 132 -19.36 -8.90 11.78
N LYS A 133 -20.41 -8.13 11.44
CA LYS A 133 -20.29 -6.70 11.09
C LYS A 133 -19.63 -5.89 12.22
N GLY A 134 -18.73 -5.00 11.85
CA GLY A 134 -17.94 -4.16 12.75
C GLY A 134 -16.64 -4.81 13.20
N SER A 135 -16.17 -5.87 12.55
CA SER A 135 -14.88 -6.52 12.86
C SER A 135 -13.75 -5.83 12.12
N THR A 136 -13.58 -4.52 12.34
CA THR A 136 -12.54 -3.73 11.67
C THR A 136 -11.14 -4.18 12.08
N VAL A 137 -10.14 -3.98 11.22
CA VAL A 137 -8.74 -4.29 11.57
C VAL A 137 -8.33 -3.57 12.86
N ALA A 138 -8.67 -2.29 13.02
CA ALA A 138 -8.43 -1.52 14.24
C ALA A 138 -9.04 -2.20 15.48
N ARG A 139 -10.30 -2.64 15.40
CA ARG A 139 -10.97 -3.33 16.51
C ARG A 139 -10.29 -4.66 16.80
N LEU A 140 -9.97 -5.44 15.78
CA LEU A 140 -9.32 -6.73 15.97
C LEU A 140 -7.92 -6.62 16.61
N LEU A 141 -7.18 -5.55 16.30
CA LEU A 141 -5.87 -5.29 16.91
C LEU A 141 -5.97 -4.72 18.33
N SER A 142 -7.02 -3.96 18.64
CA SER A 142 -7.21 -3.33 19.96
C SER A 142 -7.96 -4.21 20.94
N GLU A 143 -8.81 -5.10 20.44
CA GLU A 143 -9.69 -6.02 21.17
C GLU A 143 -9.49 -7.46 20.64
N PRO A 144 -8.29 -8.05 20.82
CA PRO A 144 -8.04 -9.43 20.42
C PRO A 144 -8.95 -10.40 21.17
N GLU A 145 -9.07 -11.63 20.64
CA GLU A 145 -9.81 -12.70 21.35
C GLU A 145 -9.09 -13.05 22.67
N ASP A 146 -9.85 -13.53 23.66
CA ASP A 146 -9.31 -13.81 25.00
C ASP A 146 -8.06 -14.70 24.94
N GLY A 147 -6.98 -14.21 25.55
CA GLY A 147 -5.69 -14.91 25.59
C GLY A 147 -4.79 -14.71 24.38
N LEU A 148 -5.22 -13.96 23.36
CA LEU A 148 -4.38 -13.58 22.22
C LEU A 148 -3.73 -12.21 22.41
N ILE A 149 -2.54 -12.07 21.85
CA ILE A 149 -1.75 -10.84 21.78
C ILE A 149 -1.82 -10.29 20.35
N SER A 150 -2.03 -8.98 20.24
CA SER A 150 -2.01 -8.26 18.98
C SER A 150 -1.24 -6.94 19.09
N GLY A 151 -0.95 -6.33 17.94
CA GLY A 151 -0.28 -5.03 17.91
C GLY A 151 0.02 -4.55 16.50
N ILE A 152 0.90 -3.57 16.42
CA ILE A 152 1.33 -2.96 15.16
C ILE A 152 2.83 -2.67 15.18
N ALA A 153 3.50 -2.97 14.09
CA ALA A 153 4.89 -2.63 13.81
C ALA A 153 4.95 -1.80 12.53
N ALA A 154 6.01 -1.01 12.38
CA ALA A 154 6.27 -0.34 11.13
C ALA A 154 7.77 -0.32 10.79
N VAL A 155 8.07 -0.41 9.49
CA VAL A 155 9.42 -0.26 8.97
C VAL A 155 9.80 1.22 9.02
N SER A 156 10.82 1.55 9.81
CA SER A 156 11.26 2.93 10.06
C SER A 156 11.66 3.69 8.79
N ASN A 157 11.42 5.01 8.76
CA ASN A 157 11.81 5.93 7.68
C ASN A 157 12.97 6.86 8.04
N ILE A 158 13.66 6.62 9.17
CA ILE A 158 14.76 7.48 9.62
C ILE A 158 16.14 6.99 9.14
N GLY A 159 17.06 7.92 8.99
CA GLY A 159 18.49 7.71 8.76
C GLY A 159 19.33 8.76 9.50
N ASP A 160 20.55 8.97 9.03
CA ASP A 160 21.51 9.95 9.56
C ASP A 160 21.41 11.35 8.92
N ASP A 161 20.44 11.55 8.01
CA ASP A 161 20.08 12.88 7.50
C ASP A 161 19.73 13.84 8.64
N MET A 162 20.09 15.11 8.51
CA MET A 162 19.81 16.12 9.55
C MET A 162 18.33 16.27 9.90
N ASN A 163 17.43 16.03 8.93
CA ASN A 163 15.98 16.06 9.15
C ASN A 163 15.41 14.66 9.45
N TRP A 164 16.27 13.66 9.67
CA TRP A 164 15.99 12.25 9.94
C TRP A 164 15.36 11.48 8.79
N THR A 165 14.36 12.04 8.12
CA THR A 165 13.49 11.31 7.18
C THR A 165 13.78 11.62 5.70
N GLY A 166 14.82 12.39 5.39
CA GLY A 166 15.20 12.82 4.03
C GLY A 166 14.30 13.91 3.45
N HIS A 167 12.99 13.81 3.69
CA HIS A 167 12.00 14.85 3.44
C HIS A 167 11.44 15.36 4.76
N ASP A 168 11.49 16.66 5.02
CA ASP A 168 11.05 17.23 6.31
C ASP A 168 9.58 16.87 6.61
N LEU A 169 8.70 16.96 5.60
CA LEU A 169 7.30 16.55 5.75
C LEU A 169 7.08 15.03 5.97
N ALA A 170 8.04 14.15 5.70
CA ALA A 170 7.91 12.71 5.96
C ALA A 170 8.05 12.36 7.45
N GLN A 171 8.47 13.30 8.30
CA GLN A 171 8.40 13.15 9.76
C GLN A 171 6.93 12.95 10.23
N ALA A 172 5.97 13.51 9.49
CA ALA A 172 4.54 13.32 9.74
C ALA A 172 4.13 11.83 9.68
N ASN A 173 4.80 11.01 8.86
CA ASN A 173 4.50 9.57 8.77
C ASN A 173 4.96 8.80 10.01
N LEU A 174 6.14 9.12 10.56
CA LEU A 174 6.62 8.54 11.81
C LEU A 174 5.74 8.97 12.99
N TYR A 175 5.37 10.25 13.04
CA TYR A 175 4.43 10.77 14.02
C TYR A 175 3.08 10.04 13.93
N CYS A 176 2.51 9.95 12.72
CA CYS A 176 1.26 9.25 12.46
C CYS A 176 1.28 7.79 12.90
N TYR A 177 2.36 7.05 12.61
CA TYR A 177 2.51 5.67 13.06
C TYR A 177 2.35 5.57 14.59
N GLY A 178 3.05 6.43 15.34
CA GLY A 178 2.93 6.46 16.80
C GLY A 178 1.52 6.81 17.28
N ARG A 179 0.85 7.76 16.62
CA ARG A 179 -0.51 8.17 16.98
C ARG A 179 -1.54 7.05 16.71
N LEU A 180 -1.50 6.41 15.54
CA LEU A 180 -2.42 5.32 15.20
C LEU A 180 -2.12 4.02 15.96
N ALA A 181 -0.87 3.76 16.32
CA ALA A 181 -0.52 2.66 17.22
C ALA A 181 -1.06 2.88 18.65
N TRP A 182 -1.20 4.13 19.06
CA TRP A 182 -1.77 4.51 20.35
C TRP A 182 -3.31 4.52 20.32
N ASP A 183 -3.90 5.14 19.31
CA ASP A 183 -5.33 5.27 19.11
C ASP A 183 -5.66 5.19 17.61
N PRO A 184 -6.13 4.02 17.11
CA PRO A 184 -6.40 3.82 15.69
C PRO A 184 -7.67 4.55 15.22
N TRP A 185 -8.46 5.15 16.11
CA TRP A 185 -9.68 5.89 15.78
C TRP A 185 -9.45 7.36 15.46
N LEU A 186 -8.24 7.87 15.70
CA LEU A 186 -7.85 9.22 15.26
C LEU A 186 -8.01 9.37 13.74
N THR A 187 -8.39 10.58 13.32
CA THR A 187 -8.49 10.92 11.89
C THR A 187 -7.13 11.34 11.33
N SER A 188 -6.94 11.13 10.03
CA SER A 188 -5.73 11.57 9.32
C SER A 188 -5.51 13.07 9.44
N GLU A 189 -6.60 13.85 9.48
CA GLU A 189 -6.58 15.32 9.61
C GLU A 189 -6.15 15.76 11.01
N GLU A 190 -6.70 15.17 12.07
CA GLU A 190 -6.29 15.49 13.45
C GLU A 190 -4.80 15.28 13.64
N ILE A 191 -4.28 14.13 13.20
CA ILE A 191 -2.86 13.78 13.30
C ILE A 191 -1.99 14.77 12.48
N ALA A 192 -2.39 15.07 11.25
CA ALA A 192 -1.65 15.98 10.38
C ALA A 192 -1.60 17.40 10.98
N ARG A 193 -2.72 17.88 11.52
CA ARG A 193 -2.84 19.19 12.14
C ARG A 193 -2.03 19.27 13.43
N GLU A 194 -2.11 18.25 14.29
CA GLU A 194 -1.28 18.13 15.50
C GLU A 194 0.21 18.21 15.17
N TRP A 195 0.69 17.40 14.22
CA TRP A 195 2.10 17.37 13.83
C TRP A 195 2.55 18.70 13.23
N THR A 196 1.74 19.29 12.35
CA THR A 196 2.04 20.56 11.69
C THR A 196 2.19 21.69 12.71
N MET A 197 1.29 21.78 13.68
CA MET A 197 1.35 22.81 14.73
C MET A 197 2.59 22.69 15.62
N GLN A 198 3.04 21.46 15.90
CA GLN A 198 4.22 21.19 16.72
C GLN A 198 5.53 21.45 15.95
N THR A 199 5.52 21.24 14.63
CA THR A 199 6.71 21.32 13.78
C THR A 199 6.93 22.73 13.22
N PHE A 200 5.86 23.40 12.78
CA PHE A 200 5.94 24.69 12.08
C PHE A 200 5.26 25.85 12.82
N GLY A 201 4.70 25.59 14.02
CA GLY A 201 4.00 26.59 14.81
C GLY A 201 2.52 26.72 14.46
N ARG A 202 1.84 27.70 15.08
CA ARG A 202 0.37 27.82 15.07
C ARG A 202 -0.17 28.91 14.14
N ASP A 203 0.64 29.39 13.19
CA ASP A 203 0.11 30.27 12.14
C ASP A 203 -0.95 29.49 11.34
N PRO A 204 -2.22 29.95 11.30
CA PRO A 204 -3.27 29.26 10.58
C PRO A 204 -2.96 29.04 9.10
N VAL A 205 -2.30 30.01 8.45
CA VAL A 205 -1.94 29.90 7.03
C VAL A 205 -0.97 28.74 6.80
N VAL A 206 0.06 28.64 7.65
CA VAL A 206 1.05 27.54 7.60
C VAL A 206 0.37 26.22 7.93
N THR A 207 -0.42 26.20 9.01
CA THR A 207 -1.05 24.97 9.51
C THR A 207 -2.02 24.39 8.48
N ASP A 208 -2.92 25.20 7.94
CA ASP A 208 -3.95 24.77 7.00
C ASP A 208 -3.32 24.36 5.65
N THR A 209 -2.32 25.09 5.18
CA THR A 209 -1.65 24.78 3.91
C THR A 209 -0.92 23.43 3.98
N ILE A 210 -0.10 23.22 5.01
CA ILE A 210 0.68 21.98 5.16
C ILE A 210 -0.24 20.79 5.47
N THR A 211 -1.25 20.97 6.33
CA THR A 211 -2.23 19.91 6.64
C THR A 211 -2.94 19.47 5.36
N GLY A 212 -3.41 20.41 4.54
CA GLY A 212 -4.02 20.07 3.25
C GLY A 212 -3.05 19.36 2.31
N MET A 213 -1.78 19.80 2.23
CA MET A 213 -0.79 19.16 1.36
C MET A 213 -0.56 17.71 1.78
N LEU A 214 -0.45 17.45 3.09
CA LEU A 214 -0.34 16.11 3.64
C LEU A 214 -1.55 15.27 3.24
N LEU A 215 -2.78 15.72 3.53
CA LEU A 215 -4.00 14.96 3.26
C LEU A 215 -4.19 14.63 1.77
N ASP A 216 -3.81 15.54 0.87
CA ASP A 216 -3.93 15.33 -0.57
C ASP A 216 -2.85 14.39 -1.14
N SER A 217 -1.67 14.36 -0.51
CA SER A 217 -0.44 13.83 -1.12
C SER A 217 -0.50 12.35 -1.50
N TYR A 218 -1.17 11.52 -0.71
CA TYR A 218 -1.34 10.09 -1.01
C TYR A 218 -2.07 9.86 -2.32
N HIS A 219 -3.24 10.49 -2.49
CA HIS A 219 -4.05 10.36 -3.70
C HIS A 219 -3.40 11.04 -4.91
N ILE A 220 -2.63 12.12 -4.68
CA ILE A 220 -1.80 12.72 -5.74
C ILE A 220 -0.77 11.69 -6.22
N TYR A 221 0.00 11.07 -5.32
CA TYR A 221 0.99 10.06 -5.70
C TYR A 221 0.37 8.84 -6.39
N GLU A 222 -0.75 8.35 -5.88
CA GLU A 222 -1.50 7.25 -6.52
C GLU A 222 -1.94 7.59 -7.94
N SER A 223 -2.47 8.79 -8.17
CA SER A 223 -3.08 9.17 -9.45
C SER A 223 -2.12 9.13 -10.64
N TYR A 224 -0.82 9.40 -10.46
CA TYR A 224 0.16 9.31 -11.54
C TYR A 224 1.02 8.04 -11.50
N THR A 225 0.77 7.09 -10.60
CA THR A 225 1.61 5.88 -10.50
C THR A 225 0.93 4.64 -11.08
N THR A 226 0.22 3.87 -10.25
CA THR A 226 -0.37 2.58 -10.66
C THR A 226 -1.88 2.65 -10.61
N PRO A 227 -2.60 2.36 -11.71
CA PRO A 227 -4.04 2.52 -11.75
C PRO A 227 -4.77 1.43 -10.98
N LEU A 228 -5.83 1.82 -10.25
CA LEU A 228 -6.89 0.93 -9.75
C LEU A 228 -6.38 -0.33 -9.03
N GLY A 229 -5.34 -0.15 -8.19
CA GLY A 229 -4.83 -1.19 -7.29
C GLY A 229 -3.93 -2.25 -7.93
N ILE A 230 -3.56 -2.14 -9.21
CA ILE A 230 -2.73 -3.15 -9.87
C ILE A 230 -1.32 -3.28 -9.25
N GLY A 231 -0.80 -2.19 -8.69
CA GLY A 231 0.53 -2.09 -8.10
C GLY A 231 1.67 -2.21 -9.11
N TRP A 232 2.89 -2.25 -8.60
CA TRP A 232 4.14 -2.45 -9.32
C TRP A 232 4.43 -1.31 -10.29
N MET A 233 4.61 -1.60 -11.58
CA MET A 233 5.03 -0.63 -12.61
C MET A 233 6.24 0.24 -12.22
N VAL A 234 7.13 -0.29 -11.37
CA VAL A 234 8.34 0.38 -10.88
C VAL A 234 9.60 -0.20 -11.50
N ASN A 235 10.67 0.60 -11.55
CA ASN A 235 11.98 0.11 -11.93
C ASN A 235 12.48 -1.03 -11.04
N PRO A 236 12.98 -2.14 -11.61
CA PRO A 236 13.54 -3.24 -10.84
C PRO A 236 14.73 -2.84 -9.97
N GLY A 237 14.91 -3.55 -8.86
CA GLY A 237 16.01 -3.35 -7.92
C GLY A 237 15.77 -2.18 -6.97
N HIS A 238 15.79 -0.94 -7.48
CA HIS A 238 15.67 0.25 -6.62
C HIS A 238 14.23 0.78 -6.46
N HIS A 239 13.25 0.23 -7.19
CA HIS A 239 11.81 0.47 -7.00
C HIS A 239 11.34 1.92 -7.18
N TYR A 240 12.14 2.77 -7.81
CA TYR A 240 11.84 4.19 -8.00
C TYR A 240 11.58 4.53 -9.47
N GLY A 241 10.46 5.20 -9.73
CA GLY A 241 10.11 5.68 -11.06
C GLY A 241 9.44 4.63 -11.95
N PRO A 242 8.83 5.08 -13.05
CA PRO A 242 7.95 4.27 -13.87
C PRO A 242 8.72 3.23 -14.68
N ASN A 243 8.25 1.99 -14.65
CA ASN A 243 8.64 0.93 -15.56
C ASN A 243 7.53 -0.12 -15.61
N VAL A 244 6.60 0.04 -16.54
CA VAL A 244 5.36 -0.74 -16.57
C VAL A 244 5.65 -2.23 -16.61
N ASP A 245 6.49 -2.67 -17.56
CA ASP A 245 6.89 -4.08 -17.71
C ASP A 245 8.07 -4.47 -16.80
N GLY A 246 8.49 -3.61 -15.85
CA GLY A 246 9.73 -3.77 -15.08
C GLY A 246 9.87 -5.16 -14.45
N TYR A 247 8.79 -5.69 -13.88
CA TYR A 247 8.73 -7.03 -13.31
C TYR A 247 7.80 -8.01 -14.03
N GLU A 248 7.17 -7.63 -15.14
CA GLU A 248 6.09 -8.40 -15.81
C GLU A 248 6.54 -9.80 -16.28
N TYR A 249 7.82 -9.95 -16.63
CA TYR A 249 8.42 -11.21 -17.07
C TYR A 249 9.49 -11.74 -16.10
N SER A 250 9.46 -11.26 -14.84
CA SER A 250 10.38 -11.66 -13.79
C SER A 250 9.86 -12.85 -12.97
N ALA A 251 10.61 -13.29 -11.95
CA ALA A 251 10.24 -14.45 -11.13
C ALA A 251 9.49 -14.12 -9.83
N TRP A 252 9.03 -12.87 -9.67
CA TRP A 252 8.59 -12.34 -8.38
C TRP A 252 7.09 -12.48 -8.11
N GLY A 253 6.30 -12.96 -9.08
CA GLY A 253 4.84 -13.10 -8.91
C GLY A 253 4.07 -11.77 -9.01
N THR A 254 4.60 -10.80 -9.75
CA THR A 254 4.18 -9.38 -9.72
C THR A 254 3.78 -8.90 -11.10
N TYR A 255 2.67 -9.44 -11.61
CA TYR A 255 2.29 -9.30 -13.01
C TYR A 255 0.99 -8.52 -13.15
N HIS A 256 0.97 -7.53 -14.04
CA HIS A 256 -0.24 -6.78 -14.40
C HIS A 256 -0.94 -7.36 -15.64
N ARG A 257 -0.28 -8.24 -16.41
CA ARG A 257 -0.85 -8.96 -17.55
C ARG A 257 -1.40 -8.05 -18.65
N ALA A 258 -0.81 -6.87 -18.86
CA ALA A 258 -1.31 -5.96 -19.89
C ALA A 258 -1.03 -6.48 -21.31
N ASP A 259 -2.07 -6.56 -22.13
CA ASP A 259 -1.97 -6.82 -23.57
C ASP A 259 -2.67 -5.71 -24.36
N HIS A 260 -3.01 -5.96 -25.63
CA HIS A 260 -3.67 -4.98 -26.49
C HIS A 260 -5.17 -4.82 -26.24
N LYS A 261 -5.77 -5.69 -25.44
CA LYS A 261 -7.21 -5.67 -25.11
C LYS A 261 -7.48 -5.18 -23.70
N GLY A 262 -6.63 -5.53 -22.75
CA GLY A 262 -6.87 -5.21 -21.36
C GLY A 262 -5.70 -5.48 -20.42
N ILE A 263 -5.96 -5.22 -19.14
CA ILE A 263 -5.00 -5.29 -18.03
C ILE A 263 -5.69 -5.87 -16.79
N GLY A 264 -4.92 -6.37 -15.84
CA GLY A 264 -5.41 -6.80 -14.53
C GLY A 264 -5.23 -8.29 -14.32
N VAL A 265 -5.41 -8.70 -13.07
CA VAL A 265 -5.26 -10.09 -12.64
C VAL A 265 -6.63 -10.62 -12.25
N ASP A 266 -7.06 -11.72 -12.88
CA ASP A 266 -8.29 -12.38 -12.48
C ASP A 266 -8.05 -13.17 -11.19
N ARG A 267 -8.56 -12.63 -10.08
CA ARG A 267 -8.49 -13.20 -8.73
C ARG A 267 -9.85 -13.69 -8.22
N SER A 268 -10.85 -13.71 -9.09
CA SER A 268 -12.15 -14.32 -8.81
C SER A 268 -12.00 -15.81 -8.51
N VAL A 269 -12.95 -16.37 -7.78
CA VAL A 269 -13.10 -17.82 -7.57
C VAL A 269 -13.63 -18.48 -8.82
N ALA A 270 -14.54 -17.83 -9.55
CA ALA A 270 -15.19 -18.41 -10.72
C ALA A 270 -14.22 -18.75 -11.85
N THR A 271 -13.27 -17.87 -12.14
CA THR A 271 -12.38 -17.99 -13.32
C THR A 271 -10.92 -17.72 -13.05
N GLY A 272 -10.59 -17.14 -11.89
CA GLY A 272 -9.25 -16.66 -11.56
C GLY A 272 -8.46 -17.53 -10.59
N THR A 273 -7.59 -16.88 -9.83
CA THR A 273 -6.73 -17.52 -8.82
C THR A 273 -7.45 -17.86 -7.51
N GLY A 274 -8.72 -17.46 -7.36
CA GLY A 274 -9.54 -17.69 -6.16
C GLY A 274 -9.17 -16.87 -4.93
N PHE A 275 -8.32 -15.84 -5.07
CA PHE A 275 -7.92 -15.00 -3.94
C PHE A 275 -9.10 -14.20 -3.33
N ALA A 276 -10.09 -13.79 -4.13
CA ALA A 276 -11.31 -13.15 -3.63
C ALA A 276 -12.05 -14.03 -2.60
N GLY A 277 -12.02 -15.36 -2.77
CA GLY A 277 -12.63 -16.33 -1.86
C GLY A 277 -11.95 -16.47 -0.50
N LYS A 278 -10.80 -15.82 -0.27
CA LYS A 278 -10.07 -15.86 1.01
C LYS A 278 -10.65 -14.92 2.06
N TYR A 279 -11.49 -13.98 1.65
CA TYR A 279 -12.17 -13.04 2.55
C TYR A 279 -13.47 -13.64 3.11
N PHE A 280 -13.96 -13.09 4.21
CA PHE A 280 -15.31 -13.38 4.69
C PHE A 280 -16.37 -12.64 3.84
N PRO A 281 -17.58 -13.20 3.67
CA PRO A 281 -18.70 -12.43 3.16
C PRO A 281 -19.03 -11.25 4.10
N PRO A 282 -19.40 -10.07 3.56
CA PRO A 282 -19.68 -9.79 2.15
C PRO A 282 -18.45 -9.46 1.29
N ASN A 283 -17.26 -9.25 1.87
CA ASN A 283 -16.08 -8.82 1.11
C ASN A 283 -15.70 -9.79 -0.01
N SER A 284 -15.75 -11.10 0.25
CA SER A 284 -15.50 -12.09 -0.80
C SER A 284 -16.45 -11.94 -1.98
N SER A 285 -17.74 -11.66 -1.74
CA SER A 285 -18.73 -11.46 -2.79
C SER A 285 -18.55 -10.12 -3.51
N ILE A 286 -18.15 -9.07 -2.78
CA ILE A 286 -17.87 -7.75 -3.33
C ILE A 286 -16.69 -7.80 -4.30
N TYR A 287 -15.60 -8.48 -3.93
CA TYR A 287 -14.41 -8.65 -4.76
C TYR A 287 -14.56 -9.72 -5.84
N GLU A 288 -15.57 -10.58 -5.78
CA GLU A 288 -15.82 -11.62 -6.79
C GLU A 288 -16.43 -11.05 -8.08
N SER A 289 -17.26 -9.99 -7.96
CA SER A 289 -17.99 -9.40 -9.08
C SER A 289 -17.39 -8.06 -9.48
N ILE A 290 -17.11 -7.92 -10.78
CA ILE A 290 -16.59 -6.70 -11.37
C ILE A 290 -17.52 -5.49 -11.15
N GLU A 291 -18.85 -5.72 -11.10
CA GLU A 291 -19.85 -4.68 -10.88
C GLU A 291 -19.84 -4.13 -9.45
N THR A 292 -19.55 -5.00 -8.47
CA THR A 292 -19.55 -4.63 -7.05
C THR A 292 -18.17 -4.27 -6.52
N CYS A 293 -17.10 -4.70 -7.19
CA CYS A 293 -15.74 -4.42 -6.78
C CYS A 293 -15.52 -2.90 -6.66
N PRO A 294 -14.87 -2.42 -5.58
CA PRO A 294 -14.40 -1.05 -5.51
C PRO A 294 -13.43 -0.75 -6.65
N GLU A 295 -13.57 0.41 -7.29
CA GLU A 295 -12.84 0.69 -8.53
C GLU A 295 -11.35 0.83 -8.26
N GLU A 296 -10.99 1.39 -7.12
CA GLU A 296 -9.63 1.54 -6.64
C GLU A 296 -8.88 0.21 -6.43
N LEU A 297 -9.59 -0.93 -6.45
CA LEU A 297 -9.01 -2.28 -6.38
C LEU A 297 -9.38 -3.15 -7.59
N LEU A 298 -10.02 -2.58 -8.61
CA LEU A 298 -10.60 -3.30 -9.73
C LEU A 298 -9.56 -4.16 -10.46
N LEU A 299 -8.40 -3.60 -10.77
CA LEU A 299 -7.36 -4.32 -11.52
C LEU A 299 -6.58 -5.30 -10.64
N PHE A 300 -6.64 -5.14 -9.32
CA PHE A 300 -6.15 -6.15 -8.39
C PHE A 300 -7.01 -7.42 -8.49
N PHE A 301 -8.33 -7.32 -8.57
CA PHE A 301 -9.22 -8.48 -8.53
C PHE A 301 -9.67 -9.00 -9.89
N HIS A 302 -9.65 -8.16 -10.93
CA HIS A 302 -10.18 -8.50 -12.23
C HIS A 302 -9.23 -8.16 -13.36
N ARG A 303 -9.25 -9.00 -14.39
CA ARG A 303 -8.77 -8.63 -15.73
C ARG A 303 -9.90 -7.90 -16.46
N VAL A 304 -9.62 -6.69 -16.91
CA VAL A 304 -10.62 -5.77 -17.48
C VAL A 304 -10.16 -5.26 -18.85
N GLU A 305 -11.09 -5.20 -19.81
CA GLU A 305 -10.85 -4.64 -21.14
C GLU A 305 -10.73 -3.11 -21.08
N TYR A 306 -9.92 -2.52 -21.95
CA TYR A 306 -9.64 -1.09 -21.92
C TYR A 306 -10.87 -0.20 -22.16
N ASP A 307 -11.87 -0.68 -22.90
CA ASP A 307 -13.12 0.03 -23.21
C ASP A 307 -14.23 -0.22 -22.17
N TYR A 308 -13.96 -1.02 -21.12
CA TYR A 308 -14.87 -1.19 -19.99
C TYR A 308 -15.17 0.16 -19.34
N ARG A 309 -16.45 0.46 -19.12
CA ARG A 309 -16.90 1.70 -18.50
C ARG A 309 -16.91 1.57 -16.98
N LEU A 310 -16.12 2.41 -16.33
CA LEU A 310 -16.15 2.63 -14.90
C LEU A 310 -17.50 3.26 -14.47
N LYS A 311 -17.77 3.29 -13.17
CA LYS A 311 -18.96 3.88 -12.54
C LYS A 311 -19.12 5.36 -12.88
N SER A 312 -18.02 6.06 -13.12
CA SER A 312 -17.98 7.43 -13.62
C SER A 312 -18.45 7.58 -15.07
N GLY A 313 -18.55 6.47 -15.82
CA GLY A 313 -18.97 6.42 -17.22
C GLY A 313 -17.82 6.52 -18.23
N ILE A 314 -16.62 6.93 -17.81
CA ILE A 314 -15.42 6.91 -18.67
C ILE A 314 -14.86 5.49 -18.78
N THR A 315 -14.14 5.23 -19.86
CA THR A 315 -13.49 3.92 -20.07
C THR A 315 -12.29 3.75 -19.14
N LEU A 316 -11.89 2.52 -18.87
CA LEU A 316 -10.69 2.20 -18.10
C LEU A 316 -9.45 2.92 -18.67
N ILE A 317 -9.25 2.85 -19.98
CA ILE A 317 -8.10 3.51 -20.63
C ILE A 317 -8.15 5.02 -20.50
N GLN A 318 -9.33 5.63 -20.63
CA GLN A 318 -9.49 7.07 -20.45
C GLN A 318 -9.23 7.49 -19.00
N TYR A 319 -9.64 6.68 -18.03
CA TYR A 319 -9.30 6.89 -16.62
C TYR A 319 -7.79 6.86 -16.37
N ILE A 320 -7.07 5.90 -16.98
CA ILE A 320 -5.61 5.84 -16.88
C ILE A 320 -5.02 7.15 -17.40
N TYR A 321 -5.40 7.61 -18.58
CA TYR A 321 -4.90 8.90 -19.09
C TYR A 321 -5.25 10.07 -18.17
N ASP A 322 -6.51 10.19 -17.77
CA ASP A 322 -7.01 11.28 -16.93
C ASP A 322 -6.29 11.38 -15.60
N SER A 323 -6.22 10.27 -14.86
CA SER A 323 -5.56 10.21 -13.56
C SER A 323 -4.09 10.63 -13.63
N HIS A 324 -3.36 10.22 -14.67
CA HIS A 324 -1.95 10.55 -14.82
C HIS A 324 -1.71 12.02 -15.19
N PHE A 325 -2.54 12.59 -16.07
CA PHE A 325 -2.48 14.03 -16.37
C PHE A 325 -2.85 14.87 -15.16
N GLU A 326 -3.95 14.54 -14.48
CA GLU A 326 -4.45 15.27 -13.32
C GLU A 326 -3.48 15.14 -12.13
N GLY A 327 -2.91 13.96 -11.92
CA GLY A 327 -1.92 13.71 -10.89
C GLY A 327 -0.64 14.53 -11.06
N ALA A 328 -0.10 14.58 -12.27
CA ALA A 328 1.07 15.40 -12.57
C ALA A 328 0.78 16.91 -12.38
N ALA A 329 -0.42 17.38 -12.75
CA ALA A 329 -0.82 18.76 -12.51
C ALA A 329 -0.93 19.08 -11.01
N ARG A 330 -1.58 18.20 -10.23
CA ARG A 330 -1.71 18.36 -8.77
C ARG A 330 -0.36 18.28 -8.05
N ALA A 331 0.59 17.50 -8.56
CA ALA A 331 1.96 17.49 -8.04
C ALA A 331 2.67 18.85 -8.23
N ALA A 332 2.43 19.53 -9.36
CA ALA A 332 2.93 20.89 -9.57
C ALA A 332 2.26 21.91 -8.62
N GLU A 333 0.96 21.77 -8.35
CA GLU A 333 0.24 22.63 -7.40
C GLU A 333 0.80 22.56 -5.97
N LEU A 334 1.37 21.42 -5.55
CA LEU A 334 2.05 21.31 -4.25
C LEU A 334 3.24 22.28 -4.14
N VAL A 335 3.95 22.54 -5.25
CA VAL A 335 5.05 23.51 -5.31
C VAL A 335 4.52 24.91 -5.03
N ASP A 336 3.44 25.31 -5.69
CA ASP A 336 2.86 26.65 -5.54
C ASP A 336 2.29 26.87 -4.13
N ARG A 337 1.65 25.85 -3.56
CA ARG A 337 1.17 25.86 -2.17
C ARG A 337 2.33 26.05 -1.20
N TRP A 338 3.43 25.32 -1.38
CA TRP A 338 4.61 25.49 -0.52
C TRP A 338 5.25 26.87 -0.69
N LYS A 339 5.39 27.37 -1.92
CA LYS A 339 5.92 28.72 -2.22
C LYS A 339 5.11 29.82 -1.53
N SER A 340 3.81 29.64 -1.36
CA SER A 340 2.97 30.60 -0.62
C SER A 340 3.35 30.79 0.85
N LEU A 341 4.15 29.88 1.42
CA LEU A 341 4.63 29.90 2.80
C LEU A 341 6.04 30.53 2.95
N GLU A 342 6.60 31.08 1.86
CA GLU A 342 7.90 31.75 1.91
C GLU A 342 7.92 32.87 2.96
N GLY A 343 9.00 32.94 3.75
CA GLY A 343 9.12 33.88 4.86
C GLY A 343 8.32 33.53 6.12
N ARG A 344 7.48 32.48 6.10
CA ARG A 344 6.77 31.96 7.28
C ARG A 344 7.39 30.69 7.85
N ILE A 345 8.28 30.05 7.10
CA ILE A 345 9.03 28.85 7.46
C ILE A 345 10.52 29.18 7.47
N GLY A 346 11.29 28.57 8.37
CA GLY A 346 12.75 28.72 8.40
C GLY A 346 13.38 28.38 7.04
N SER A 347 14.29 29.24 6.56
CA SER A 347 14.84 29.20 5.18
C SER A 347 15.37 27.83 4.78
N ASP A 348 16.05 27.15 5.68
CA ASP A 348 16.70 25.86 5.38
C ASP A 348 15.66 24.75 5.17
N CYS A 349 14.62 24.70 6.02
CA CYS A 349 13.52 23.76 5.84
C CYS A 349 12.70 24.10 4.59
N PHE A 350 12.43 25.39 4.37
CA PHE A 350 11.71 25.86 3.19
C PHE A 350 12.40 25.41 1.90
N GLY A 351 13.71 25.65 1.80
CA GLY A 351 14.51 25.28 0.64
C GLY A 351 14.59 23.76 0.41
N ARG A 352 14.77 22.96 1.47
CA ARG A 352 14.80 21.49 1.35
C ARG A 352 13.47 20.91 0.84
N VAL A 353 12.35 21.32 1.44
CA VAL A 353 11.03 20.83 1.01
C VAL A 353 10.70 21.32 -0.39
N LEU A 354 11.01 22.58 -0.72
CA LEU A 354 10.78 23.10 -2.06
C LEU A 354 11.53 22.28 -3.12
N ALA A 355 12.81 21.98 -2.89
CA ALA A 355 13.61 21.19 -3.82
C ALA A 355 12.99 19.79 -4.05
N ARG A 356 12.48 19.13 -3.01
CA ARG A 356 11.78 17.84 -3.13
C ARG A 356 10.47 17.94 -3.90
N LEU A 357 9.69 19.00 -3.67
CA LEU A 357 8.41 19.20 -4.38
C LEU A 357 8.63 19.51 -5.87
N GLU A 358 9.65 20.30 -6.21
CA GLU A 358 10.02 20.57 -7.61
C GLU A 358 10.52 19.29 -8.31
N GLU A 359 11.30 18.48 -7.60
CA GLU A 359 11.72 17.15 -8.05
C GLU A 359 10.51 16.22 -8.27
N GLN A 360 9.56 16.19 -7.33
CA GLN A 360 8.31 15.43 -7.44
C GLN A 360 7.48 15.88 -8.64
N ALA A 361 7.33 17.19 -8.87
CA ALA A 361 6.56 17.72 -9.99
C ALA A 361 7.18 17.30 -11.34
N ALA A 362 8.51 17.36 -11.45
CA ALA A 362 9.22 16.89 -12.63
C ALA A 362 9.07 15.38 -12.84
N HIS A 363 9.25 14.59 -11.78
CA HIS A 363 9.18 13.12 -11.89
C HIS A 363 7.74 12.60 -12.07
N ALA A 364 6.72 13.33 -11.60
CA ALA A 364 5.32 13.02 -11.89
C ALA A 364 4.99 13.16 -13.39
N CYS A 365 5.64 14.09 -14.10
CA CYS A 365 5.55 14.16 -15.56
C CYS A 365 6.16 12.92 -16.24
N GLU A 366 7.31 12.43 -15.75
CA GLU A 366 7.93 11.20 -16.27
C GLU A 366 7.00 9.99 -16.09
N TRP A 367 6.44 9.83 -14.88
CA TRP A 367 5.42 8.82 -14.60
C TRP A 367 4.23 8.89 -15.55
N ARG A 368 3.65 10.09 -15.69
CA ARG A 368 2.53 10.33 -16.62
C ARG A 368 2.87 9.91 -18.04
N ASP A 369 4.00 10.39 -18.56
CA ASP A 369 4.35 10.19 -19.97
C ASP A 369 4.68 8.72 -20.24
N VAL A 370 5.44 8.06 -19.37
CA VAL A 370 5.77 6.63 -19.53
C VAL A 370 4.52 5.76 -19.47
N ILE A 371 3.63 5.99 -18.51
CA ILE A 371 2.40 5.19 -18.37
C ILE A 371 1.46 5.43 -19.54
N ASN A 372 1.17 6.69 -19.88
CA ASN A 372 0.25 7.02 -20.97
C ASN A 372 0.77 6.52 -22.30
N SER A 373 2.06 6.69 -22.60
CA SER A 373 2.66 6.17 -23.83
C SER A 373 2.67 4.64 -23.87
N TYR A 374 2.92 3.96 -22.75
CA TYR A 374 2.83 2.50 -22.69
C TYR A 374 1.41 2.01 -23.06
N PHE A 375 0.40 2.57 -22.40
CA PHE A 375 -0.98 2.14 -22.60
C PHE A 375 -1.54 2.56 -23.96
N TYR A 376 -1.13 3.70 -24.51
CA TYR A 376 -1.45 4.08 -25.89
C TYR A 376 -0.86 3.09 -26.89
N ARG A 377 0.43 2.72 -26.73
CA ARG A 377 1.10 1.75 -27.62
C ARG A 377 0.49 0.35 -27.53
N LYS A 378 -0.01 -0.05 -26.35
CA LYS A 378 -0.69 -1.34 -26.16
C LYS A 378 -2.11 -1.32 -26.72
N SER A 379 -2.92 -0.35 -26.33
CA SER A 379 -4.36 -0.32 -26.64
C SER A 379 -4.69 0.21 -28.04
N GLY A 380 -3.87 1.13 -28.57
CA GLY A 380 -4.18 1.91 -29.78
C GLY A 380 -5.33 2.91 -29.61
N ILE A 381 -5.84 3.12 -28.38
CA ILE A 381 -6.98 3.99 -28.09
C ILE A 381 -6.45 5.40 -27.77
N PRO A 382 -6.83 6.44 -28.54
CA PRO A 382 -6.39 7.81 -28.30
C PRO A 382 -7.05 8.42 -27.06
N ASP A 383 -6.40 9.41 -26.45
CA ASP A 383 -6.99 10.23 -25.38
C ASP A 383 -8.19 11.03 -25.91
N GLU A 384 -9.35 10.91 -25.25
CA GLU A 384 -10.58 11.63 -25.61
C GLU A 384 -10.39 13.15 -25.54
N LYS A 385 -9.51 13.64 -24.66
CA LYS A 385 -9.20 15.07 -24.51
C LYS A 385 -8.07 15.54 -25.44
N SER A 386 -7.52 14.66 -26.27
CA SER A 386 -6.46 14.96 -27.25
C SER A 386 -5.23 15.66 -26.63
N ARG A 387 -4.90 15.34 -25.38
CA ARG A 387 -3.68 15.81 -24.72
C ARG A 387 -2.45 15.09 -25.29
N PRO A 388 -1.24 15.66 -25.18
CA PRO A 388 -0.03 15.06 -25.74
C PRO A 388 0.32 13.71 -25.09
N ILE A 389 0.38 12.65 -25.90
CA ILE A 389 0.94 11.33 -25.55
C ILE A 389 2.06 11.03 -26.55
N TYR A 390 3.25 10.64 -26.07
CA TYR A 390 4.50 10.57 -26.86
C TYR A 390 4.83 9.20 -27.46
#